data_AF-A0A6P0T3D0-F1
#
_entry.id   AF-A0A6P0T3D0-F1
#
_cell.length_a   1.000
_cell.length_b   1.000
_cell.length_c   1.000
_cell.angle_alpha   90.00
_cell.angle_beta   90.00
_cell.angle_gamma   90.00
#
_symmetry.space_group_name_H-M   'P 1'
#
loop_
_entity.id
_entity.type
_entity.pdbx_description
1 polymer ?
#
loop_
_entity_poly.entity_id
_entity_poly.type
_entity_poly.pdbx_seq_one_letter_code
_entity_poly.pdbx_strand_id
1 'polypeptide(L)'
;MTNSQPQDHHQHADHQELLKRLAWAMEMGASEKEFSLIFAHCNYTQWRDQLIKQLAEVCSVEILPIGLTPEVTQLYRTIDTTIQSQLGQQPP
;
A
#
# COMPACT_ATOMS: atom_id res chain seq x y z
N MET A 1 15.71 -40.77 9.93
CA MET A 1 15.04 -40.02 10.99
C MET A 1 14.63 -38.68 10.43
N THR A 2 13.34 -38.38 10.53
CA THR A 2 12.58 -37.40 9.77
C THR A 2 12.83 -35.98 10.25
N ASN A 3 12.99 -35.01 9.34
CA ASN A 3 12.61 -33.64 9.66
C ASN A 3 12.10 -32.96 8.38
N SER A 4 10.91 -33.38 7.94
CA SER A 4 10.18 -32.73 6.86
C SER A 4 9.46 -31.53 7.47
N GLN A 5 9.90 -30.34 7.09
CA GLN A 5 9.34 -29.04 7.48
C GLN A 5 8.11 -28.73 6.60
N PRO A 6 6.91 -28.50 7.17
CA PRO A 6 5.78 -27.94 6.44
C PRO A 6 5.26 -26.71 7.19
N GLN A 7 6.00 -25.59 7.14
CA GLN A 7 5.53 -24.33 7.75
C GLN A 7 5.56 -23.13 6.80
N ASP A 8 6.28 -23.21 5.68
CA ASP A 8 6.47 -22.09 4.75
C ASP A 8 5.27 -21.85 3.81
N HIS A 9 4.62 -22.93 3.35
CA HIS A 9 3.55 -22.84 2.34
C HIS A 9 2.25 -22.19 2.85
N HIS A 10 1.88 -22.36 4.12
CA HIS A 10 0.65 -21.77 4.66
C HIS A 10 0.76 -20.26 4.83
N GLN A 11 1.91 -19.78 5.33
CA GLN A 11 2.13 -18.34 5.58
C GLN A 11 2.12 -17.53 4.28
N HIS A 12 2.62 -18.11 3.19
CA HIS A 12 2.67 -17.44 1.90
C HIS A 12 1.27 -17.32 1.25
N ALA A 13 0.42 -18.34 1.43
CA ALA A 13 -0.96 -18.31 0.94
C ALA A 13 -1.81 -17.27 1.67
N ASP A 14 -1.67 -17.18 3.01
CA ASP A 14 -2.37 -16.18 3.82
C ASP A 14 -1.97 -14.75 3.44
N HIS A 15 -0.69 -14.56 3.13
CA HIS A 15 -0.16 -13.26 2.74
C HIS A 15 -0.71 -12.77 1.39
N GLN A 16 -0.74 -13.64 0.39
CA GLN A 16 -1.28 -13.30 -0.94
C GLN A 16 -2.79 -13.00 -0.87
N GLU A 17 -3.54 -13.73 -0.05
CA GLU A 17 -4.96 -13.47 0.12
C GLU A 17 -5.23 -12.12 0.79
N LEU A 18 -4.43 -11.75 1.80
CA LEU A 18 -4.51 -10.43 2.43
C LEU A 18 -4.21 -9.30 1.44
N LEU A 19 -3.22 -9.45 0.57
CA LEU A 19 -2.91 -8.46 -0.47
C LEU A 19 -4.05 -8.31 -1.48
N LYS A 20 -4.66 -9.40 -1.93
CA LYS A 20 -5.83 -9.36 -2.84
C LYS A 20 -7.01 -8.65 -2.19
N ARG A 21 -7.27 -8.92 -0.91
CA ARG A 21 -8.35 -8.25 -0.17
C ARG A 21 -8.09 -6.74 -0.02
N LEU A 22 -6.84 -6.34 0.19
CA LEU A 22 -6.46 -4.93 0.24
C LEU A 22 -6.65 -4.25 -1.13
N ALA A 23 -6.18 -4.89 -2.21
CA ALA A 23 -6.37 -4.39 -3.57
C ALA A 23 -7.85 -4.20 -3.90
N TRP A 24 -8.67 -5.21 -3.61
CA TRP A 24 -10.12 -5.12 -3.81
C TRP A 24 -10.76 -3.96 -3.04
N ALA A 25 -10.36 -3.74 -1.78
CA ALA A 25 -10.88 -2.62 -0.99
C ALA A 25 -10.49 -1.26 -1.56
N MET A 26 -9.26 -1.13 -2.07
CA MET A 26 -8.78 0.09 -2.74
C MET A 26 -9.53 0.35 -4.06
N GLU A 27 -9.75 -0.68 -4.86
CA GLU A 27 -10.47 -0.62 -6.14
C GLU A 27 -11.94 -0.22 -5.93
N MET A 28 -12.61 -0.82 -4.95
CA MET A 28 -13.98 -0.46 -4.59
C MET A 28 -14.09 0.98 -4.10
N GLY A 29 -13.17 1.42 -3.23
CA GLY A 29 -13.14 2.79 -2.74
C GLY A 29 -12.88 3.82 -3.85
N ALA A 30 -12.03 3.49 -4.82
CA ALA A 30 -11.78 4.36 -5.98
C ALA A 30 -13.00 4.53 -6.90
N SER A 31 -13.96 3.60 -6.87
CA SER A 31 -15.23 3.73 -7.60
C SER A 31 -16.19 4.75 -6.97
N GLU A 32 -16.03 5.01 -5.67
CA GLU A 32 -16.81 5.99 -4.95
C GLU A 32 -16.14 7.37 -5.10
N LYS A 33 -16.91 8.45 -5.26
CA LYS A 33 -16.35 9.82 -5.39
C LYS A 33 -15.78 10.36 -4.08
N GLU A 34 -15.45 9.49 -3.13
CA GLU A 34 -15.01 9.85 -1.78
C GLU A 34 -13.52 9.55 -1.61
N PHE A 35 -12.82 10.47 -0.95
CA PHE A 35 -11.42 10.29 -0.62
C PHE A 35 -11.29 9.27 0.53
N SER A 36 -10.47 8.24 0.31
CA SER A 36 -10.15 7.24 1.32
C SER A 36 -8.69 7.38 1.79
N LEU A 37 -8.47 7.30 3.11
CA LEU A 37 -7.14 7.32 3.71
C LEU A 37 -6.88 6.00 4.45
N ILE A 38 -5.82 5.29 4.06
CA ILE A 38 -5.44 4.00 4.63
C ILE A 38 -4.09 4.15 5.34
N PHE A 39 -4.04 3.77 6.62
CA PHE A 39 -2.81 3.72 7.40
C PHE A 39 -2.32 2.28 7.51
N ALA A 40 -1.13 2.01 6.99
CA ALA A 40 -0.47 0.71 7.13
C ALA A 40 0.76 0.85 8.05
N HIS A 41 0.78 0.07 9.13
CA HIS A 41 1.96 0.00 9.99
C HIS A 41 2.96 -1.03 9.43
N CYS A 42 4.05 -0.54 8.85
CA CYS A 42 5.11 -1.39 8.32
C CYS A 42 6.34 -1.35 9.23
N ASN A 43 6.60 -2.45 9.94
CA ASN A 43 7.72 -2.56 10.89
C ASN A 43 9.11 -2.45 10.23
N TYR A 44 9.20 -2.78 8.94
CA TYR A 44 10.46 -2.82 8.20
C TYR A 44 10.28 -2.16 6.84
N THR A 45 11.16 -1.22 6.51
CA THR A 45 11.13 -0.45 5.26
C THR A 45 11.30 -1.34 4.03
N GLN A 46 12.21 -2.33 4.08
CA GLN A 46 12.40 -3.29 2.99
C GLN A 46 11.13 -4.10 2.70
N TRP A 47 10.42 -4.53 3.74
CA TRP A 47 9.17 -5.26 3.59
C TRP A 47 8.05 -4.36 3.05
N ARG A 48 7.99 -3.10 3.49
CA ARG A 48 7.06 -2.11 2.91
C ARG A 48 7.26 -2.00 1.40
N ASP A 49 8.50 -1.83 0.94
CA ASP A 49 8.77 -1.61 -0.47
C ASP A 49 8.41 -2.84 -1.32
N GLN A 50 8.69 -4.04 -0.80
CA GLN A 50 8.26 -5.30 -1.41
C GLN A 50 6.73 -5.42 -1.43
N LEU A 51 6.03 -5.06 -0.35
CA LEU A 51 4.57 -5.09 -0.27
C LEU A 51 3.93 -4.14 -1.27
N ILE A 52 4.42 -2.90 -1.38
CA ILE A 52 3.93 -1.92 -2.34
C ILE A 52 4.10 -2.45 -3.77
N LYS A 53 5.24 -3.08 -4.07
CA LYS A 53 5.47 -3.71 -5.37
C LYS A 53 4.47 -4.84 -5.64
N GLN A 54 4.28 -5.77 -4.70
CA GLN A 54 3.33 -6.87 -4.87
C GLN A 54 1.88 -6.39 -4.96
N LEU A 55 1.53 -5.35 -4.22
CA LEU A 55 0.20 -4.74 -4.26
C LEU A 55 -0.06 -4.08 -5.63
N ALA A 56 0.93 -3.40 -6.20
CA ALA A 56 0.85 -2.82 -7.54
C ALA A 56 0.71 -3.87 -8.65
N GLU A 57 1.12 -5.12 -8.42
CA GLU A 57 0.93 -6.23 -9.37
C GLU A 57 -0.51 -6.76 -9.37
N VAL A 58 -1.27 -6.57 -8.28
CA VAL A 58 -2.62 -7.14 -8.11
C VAL A 58 -3.73 -6.09 -8.05
N CYS A 59 -3.39 -4.81 -7.97
CA CYS A 59 -4.32 -3.68 -7.88
C CYS A 59 -4.32 -2.89 -9.19
N SER A 60 -5.50 -2.62 -9.73
CA SER A 60 -5.68 -1.84 -10.96
C SER A 60 -5.62 -0.32 -10.74
N VAL A 61 -5.71 0.15 -9.49
CA VAL A 61 -5.61 1.57 -9.13
C VAL A 61 -4.15 1.97 -9.00
N GLU A 62 -3.79 3.15 -9.49
CA GLU A 62 -2.44 3.71 -9.33
C GLU A 62 -2.12 3.94 -7.84
N ILE A 63 -0.98 3.41 -7.37
CA ILE A 63 -0.55 3.51 -5.99
C ILE A 63 0.65 4.45 -5.90
N LEU A 64 0.48 5.58 -5.21
CA LEU A 64 1.55 6.55 -4.94
C LEU A 64 1.99 6.46 -3.47
N PRO A 65 3.11 5.80 -3.16
CA PRO A 65 3.58 5.67 -1.78
C PRO A 65 4.15 6.98 -1.25
N ILE A 66 3.60 7.49 -0.14
CA ILE A 66 4.14 8.64 0.61
C ILE A 66 4.82 8.14 1.87
N GLY A 67 6.15 8.26 1.93
CA GLY A 67 6.93 7.93 3.12
C GLY A 67 6.80 9.01 4.19
N LEU A 68 6.30 8.67 5.37
CA LEU A 68 6.25 9.57 6.52
C LEU A 68 7.48 9.35 7.40
N THR A 69 8.30 10.38 7.58
CA THR A 69 9.40 10.38 8.54
C THR A 69 8.97 11.08 9.84
N PRO A 70 9.64 10.89 10.98
CA PRO A 70 9.28 11.53 12.25
C PRO A 70 9.24 13.07 12.19
N GLU A 71 9.94 13.69 11.25
CA GLU A 71 9.96 15.14 11.02
C GLU A 71 8.67 15.65 10.34
N VAL A 72 7.84 14.76 9.77
CA VAL A 72 6.57 15.12 9.13
C VAL A 72 5.50 15.37 10.18
N THR A 73 5.25 16.65 10.46
CA THR A 73 4.23 17.08 11.43
C THR A 73 2.94 17.61 10.79
N GLN A 74 2.93 17.77 9.46
CA GLN A 74 1.82 18.36 8.70
C GLN A 74 1.32 17.41 7.60
N LEU A 75 0.71 16.28 7.99
CA LEU A 75 0.29 15.21 7.08
C LEU A 75 -0.51 15.70 5.86
N TYR A 76 -1.52 16.54 6.08
CA TYR A 76 -2.36 17.05 4.99
C TYR A 76 -1.56 17.86 3.96
N ARG A 77 -0.71 18.78 4.43
CA ARG A 77 0.15 19.58 3.54
C ARG A 77 1.13 18.69 2.78
N THR A 78 1.69 17.68 3.43
CA THR A 78 2.58 16.72 2.78
C THR A 78 1.87 15.96 1.67
N ILE A 79 0.64 15.48 1.92
CA ILE A 79 -0.18 14.79 0.91
C ILE A 79 -0.46 15.73 -0.27
N ASP A 80 -1.00 16.92 -0.01
CA ASP A 80 -1.34 17.92 -1.04
C ASP A 80 -0.13 18.28 -1.90
N THR A 81 0.99 18.64 -1.27
CA THR A 81 2.23 19.01 -1.99
C THR A 81 2.77 17.85 -2.83
N THR A 82 2.70 16.63 -2.32
CA THR A 82 3.18 15.43 -3.02
C THR A 82 2.32 15.13 -4.24
N ILE A 83 0.99 15.15 -4.08
CA ILE A 83 0.03 14.97 -5.17
C ILE A 83 0.28 16.02 -6.27
N GLN A 84 0.36 17.29 -5.89
CA GLN A 84 0.57 18.40 -6.82
C GLN A 84 1.91 18.32 -7.57
N SER A 85 2.94 17.75 -6.93
CA SER A 85 4.27 17.59 -7.53
C SER A 85 4.34 16.36 -8.46
N GLN A 86 3.62 15.28 -8.13
CA GLN A 86 3.70 14.01 -8.85
C GLN A 86 2.70 13.88 -10.00
N LEU A 87 1.48 14.39 -9.83
CA LEU A 87 0.41 14.28 -10.83
C LEU A 87 0.32 15.51 -11.75
N GLY A 88 1.18 16.50 -11.54
CA GLY A 88 1.12 17.79 -12.22
C GLY A 88 -0.04 18.64 -11.72
N GLN A 89 0.12 19.95 -11.82
CA GLN A 89 -0.97 20.90 -11.57
C GLN A 89 -2.08 20.61 -12.58
N GLN A 90 -3.17 19.95 -12.17
CA GLN A 90 -4.42 20.06 -12.91
C GLN A 90 -5.11 21.31 -12.36
N PRO A 91 -5.11 22.45 -13.08
CA PRO A 91 -5.88 23.61 -12.66
C PRO A 91 -7.38 23.26 -12.67
N PRO A 92 -8.20 23.98 -11.90
CA PRO A 92 -9.57 23.59 -11.50
C PRO A 92 -10.49 23.23 -12.66
#